data_AF-A0AB33IEX5-F1
#
_entry.id   AF-A0AB33IEX5-F1
#
_cell.length_a   1.000
_cell.length_b   1.000
_cell.length_c   1.000
_cell.angle_alpha   90.00
_cell.angle_beta   90.00
_cell.angle_gamma   90.00
#
_symmetry.space_group_name_H-M   'P 1'
#
loop_
_entity.id
_entity.type
_entity.pdbx_description
1 polymer ?
#
loop_
_entity_poly.entity_id
_entity_poly.type
_entity_poly.pdbx_seq_one_letter_code
_entity_poly.pdbx_strand_id
1 'polypeptide(L)'
;MSRLAPHRLTARQVATHKEGDLADGGNLWLVVRGASRIWTFRYKSPVTDKRREMSLGSAYDVSLAEARTIAAESRRLVNQRIDPLEQRRSDDADRKHETTISLRAVAQSYIESQKPGWRDPRAASVWTSSLEQYVYPTCGEKPVKLIDTADIEAVLKPIWTEKTETATRVRGRVERILDYARAQGWRTGENPARWKGHLSAILAPPSKVMKSGHFAAVDRKDISHVMAALAESQGVAAKAVRFTCLTAARSGEVRNATWSEIDLNARVWTIPAHRMKMGKEHRVPLSDGAVAVLQEVMPLRDERAGDLVFPGQKRGKPLSDVALSKALHIAAGTKDVTVHGLRSTFRDWAAEGTDYPSEVAEMALAHAISNKVEAAYRRGDLFEKRREMMAGWNGWCQDFR
;
A
#
# COMPACT_ATOMS: atom_id res chain seq x y z
N MET A 1 23.64 -51.31 13.94
CA MET A 1 24.09 -50.75 12.66
C MET A 1 25.06 -51.73 12.02
N SER A 2 25.15 -51.77 10.70
CA SER A 2 25.93 -52.80 10.00
C SER A 2 27.39 -52.78 10.50
N ARG A 3 27.87 -53.89 11.06
CA ARG A 3 29.27 -54.07 11.47
C ARG A 3 30.18 -54.45 10.28
N LEU A 4 29.64 -54.39 9.07
CA LEU A 4 30.35 -54.76 7.85
C LEU A 4 31.16 -53.57 7.33
N ALA A 5 32.45 -53.82 7.07
CA ALA A 5 33.30 -52.87 6.35
C ALA A 5 32.63 -52.46 5.02
N PRO A 6 32.74 -51.19 4.59
CA PRO A 6 32.15 -50.72 3.33
C PRO A 6 32.67 -51.46 2.08
N HIS A 7 31.95 -51.30 0.97
CA HIS A 7 32.34 -51.71 -0.38
C HIS A 7 32.41 -53.22 -0.63
N ARG A 8 31.45 -53.97 -0.11
CA ARG A 8 31.41 -55.45 -0.20
C ARG A 8 30.79 -55.98 -1.49
N LEU A 9 29.93 -55.23 -2.16
CA LEU A 9 29.28 -55.66 -3.38
C LEU A 9 30.09 -55.31 -4.63
N THR A 10 29.98 -56.18 -5.63
CA THR A 10 30.44 -55.96 -6.99
C THR A 10 29.26 -55.63 -7.90
N ALA A 11 29.49 -54.92 -9.01
CA ALA A 11 28.45 -54.61 -9.99
C ALA A 11 27.74 -55.87 -10.52
N ARG A 12 28.48 -56.99 -10.66
CA ARG A 12 27.91 -58.28 -11.05
C ARG A 12 26.92 -58.80 -10.02
N GLN A 13 27.26 -58.78 -8.72
CA GLN A 13 26.34 -59.20 -7.66
C GLN A 13 25.08 -58.34 -7.61
N VAL A 14 25.22 -57.02 -7.83
CA VAL A 14 24.09 -56.09 -7.92
C VAL A 14 23.15 -56.44 -9.07
N ALA A 15 23.68 -56.88 -10.22
CA ALA A 15 22.87 -57.22 -11.39
C ALA A 15 22.23 -58.63 -11.30
N THR A 16 22.94 -59.62 -10.74
CA THR A 16 22.49 -61.02 -10.76
C THR A 16 21.65 -61.42 -9.55
N HIS A 17 21.59 -60.61 -8.50
CA HIS A 17 20.80 -60.95 -7.33
C HIS A 17 19.30 -61.00 -7.68
N LYS A 18 18.61 -62.03 -7.19
CA LYS A 18 17.21 -62.32 -7.57
C LYS A 18 16.20 -61.74 -6.59
N GLU A 19 16.46 -61.86 -5.28
CA GLU A 19 15.53 -61.40 -4.25
C GLU A 19 16.22 -61.31 -2.89
N GLY A 20 15.81 -60.35 -2.07
CA GLY A 20 16.31 -60.16 -0.72
C GLY A 20 17.13 -58.88 -0.55
N ASP A 21 17.80 -58.76 0.60
CA ASP A 21 18.58 -57.59 0.96
C ASP A 21 20.07 -57.94 0.95
N LEU A 22 20.86 -57.22 0.13
CA LEU A 22 22.32 -57.35 0.12
C LEU A 22 22.97 -56.16 0.81
N ALA A 23 23.86 -56.42 1.75
CA ALA A 23 24.63 -55.38 2.40
C ALA A 23 25.91 -55.06 1.61
N ASP A 24 26.09 -53.80 1.18
CA ASP A 24 27.38 -53.30 0.68
C ASP A 24 28.32 -52.91 1.82
N GLY A 25 27.81 -52.81 3.06
CA GLY A 25 28.57 -52.31 4.20
C GLY A 25 28.45 -50.80 4.35
N GLY A 26 28.89 -50.26 5.49
CA GLY A 26 28.72 -48.83 5.78
C GLY A 26 27.26 -48.37 5.77
N ASN A 27 26.33 -49.18 6.26
CA ASN A 27 24.88 -48.87 6.26
C ASN A 27 24.20 -48.77 4.87
N LEU A 28 24.89 -49.13 3.77
CA LEU A 28 24.30 -49.23 2.44
C LEU A 28 23.79 -50.65 2.18
N TRP A 29 22.57 -50.75 1.65
CA TRP A 29 21.88 -51.99 1.32
C TRP A 29 21.26 -51.90 -0.07
N LEU A 30 21.28 -52.99 -0.83
CA LEU A 30 20.46 -53.19 -2.01
C LEU A 30 19.25 -54.02 -1.61
N VAL A 31 18.05 -53.47 -1.78
CA VAL A 31 16.78 -54.16 -1.53
C VAL A 31 16.22 -54.59 -2.87
N VAL A 32 16.16 -55.90 -3.12
CA VAL A 32 15.60 -56.49 -4.34
C VAL A 32 14.28 -57.18 -4.01
N ARG A 33 13.20 -56.77 -4.69
CA ARG A 33 11.86 -57.36 -4.59
C ARG A 33 11.28 -57.49 -5.99
N GLY A 34 11.18 -58.73 -6.51
CA GLY A 34 10.81 -58.96 -7.91
C GLY A 34 11.74 -58.22 -8.88
N ALA A 35 11.17 -57.37 -9.75
CA ALA A 35 11.94 -56.55 -10.69
C ALA A 35 12.53 -55.27 -10.08
N SER A 36 12.11 -54.88 -8.87
CA SER A 36 12.53 -53.65 -8.20
C SER A 36 13.86 -53.87 -7.49
N ARG A 37 14.81 -52.94 -7.72
CA ARG A 37 16.13 -52.90 -7.08
C ARG A 37 16.35 -51.49 -6.55
N ILE A 38 16.36 -51.32 -5.24
CA ILE A 38 16.44 -50.01 -4.59
C ILE A 38 17.65 -49.95 -3.68
N TRP A 39 18.42 -48.88 -3.77
CA TRP A 39 19.46 -48.57 -2.81
C TRP A 39 18.84 -47.97 -1.55
N THR A 40 19.18 -48.54 -0.40
CA THR A 40 18.63 -48.13 0.90
C THR A 40 19.75 -47.87 1.90
N PHE A 41 19.70 -46.72 2.55
CA PHE A 41 20.55 -46.37 3.68
C PHE A 41 19.84 -46.67 4.99
N ARG A 42 20.36 -47.61 5.78
CA ARG A 42 19.77 -48.05 7.05
C ARG A 42 20.57 -47.54 8.24
N TYR A 43 19.98 -46.68 9.07
CA TYR A 43 20.68 -46.02 10.18
C TYR A 43 19.81 -45.91 11.43
N LYS A 44 20.42 -45.52 12.56
CA LYS A 44 19.70 -45.10 13.76
C LYS A 44 19.67 -43.57 13.76
N SER A 45 18.48 -42.99 13.83
CA SER A 45 18.31 -41.54 13.88
C SER A 45 19.05 -40.97 15.09
N PRO A 46 19.95 -39.99 14.93
CA PRO A 46 20.63 -39.37 16.06
C PRO A 46 19.70 -38.45 16.88
N VAL A 47 18.52 -38.12 16.35
CA VAL A 47 17.53 -37.24 16.98
C VAL A 47 16.44 -38.05 17.69
N THR A 48 15.89 -39.07 17.02
CA THR A 48 14.74 -39.84 17.53
C THR A 48 15.10 -41.18 18.15
N ASP A 49 16.37 -41.59 18.06
CA ASP A 49 16.91 -42.89 18.47
C ASP A 49 16.23 -44.12 17.83
N LYS A 50 15.37 -43.91 16.83
CA LYS A 50 14.67 -44.98 16.10
C LYS A 50 15.51 -45.47 14.91
N ARG A 51 15.38 -46.76 14.57
CA ARG A 51 15.91 -47.30 13.31
C ARG A 51 15.09 -46.75 12.14
N ARG A 52 15.79 -46.26 11.12
CA ARG A 52 15.19 -45.66 9.92
C ARG A 52 15.85 -46.21 8.67
N GLU A 53 15.08 -46.22 7.59
CA GLU A 53 15.52 -46.60 6.25
C GLU A 53 15.24 -45.43 5.30
N MET A 54 16.25 -45.01 4.54
CA MET A 54 16.15 -43.93 3.56
C MET A 54 16.47 -44.50 2.18
N SER A 55 15.53 -44.38 1.23
CA SER A 55 15.77 -44.73 -0.16
C SER A 55 16.72 -43.74 -0.82
N LEU A 56 17.75 -44.25 -1.48
CA LEU A 56 18.74 -43.48 -2.25
C LEU A 56 18.43 -43.46 -3.74
N GLY A 57 17.49 -44.29 -4.21
CA GLY A 57 17.08 -44.37 -5.61
C GLY A 57 17.08 -45.80 -6.16
N SER A 58 16.54 -45.94 -7.38
CA SER A 58 16.56 -47.18 -8.15
C SER A 58 17.99 -47.53 -8.57
N ALA A 59 18.38 -48.80 -8.49
CA ALA A 59 19.68 -49.26 -8.97
C ALA A 59 19.82 -49.20 -10.51
N TYR A 60 18.73 -48.91 -11.23
CA TYR A 60 18.77 -48.62 -12.66
C TYR A 60 19.21 -47.18 -12.96
N ASP A 61 18.90 -46.23 -12.07
CA ASP A 61 19.20 -44.80 -12.24
C ASP A 61 20.43 -44.37 -11.44
N VAL A 62 20.73 -45.07 -10.35
CA VAL A 62 21.83 -44.76 -9.43
C VAL A 62 22.81 -45.93 -9.43
N SER A 63 24.01 -45.67 -9.94
CA SER A 63 25.09 -46.65 -9.97
C SER A 63 25.54 -47.03 -8.55
N LEU A 64 26.18 -48.20 -8.41
CA LEU A 64 26.77 -48.62 -7.12
C LEU A 64 27.79 -47.60 -6.58
N ALA A 65 28.54 -46.93 -7.47
CA ALA A 65 29.50 -45.90 -7.08
C ALA A 65 28.79 -44.66 -6.50
N GLU A 66 27.75 -44.16 -7.16
CA GLU A 66 26.95 -43.03 -6.66
C GLU A 66 26.24 -43.37 -5.35
N ALA A 67 25.66 -44.57 -5.25
CA ALA A 67 25.01 -45.04 -4.02
C ALA A 67 25.99 -45.05 -2.83
N ARG A 68 27.26 -45.42 -3.06
CA ARG A 68 28.32 -45.36 -2.03
C ARG A 68 28.63 -43.92 -1.61
N THR A 69 28.71 -43.00 -2.56
CA THR A 69 28.93 -41.56 -2.28
C THR A 69 27.79 -41.00 -1.45
N ILE A 70 26.53 -41.20 -1.87
CA ILE A 70 25.35 -40.72 -1.15
C ILE A 70 25.26 -41.34 0.26
N ALA A 71 25.58 -42.63 0.40
CA ALA A 71 25.63 -43.28 1.70
C ALA A 71 26.75 -42.71 2.59
N ALA A 72 27.91 -42.33 2.03
CA ALA A 72 28.99 -41.69 2.78
C ALA A 72 28.60 -40.31 3.30
N GLU A 73 27.96 -39.49 2.47
CA GLU A 73 27.41 -38.20 2.88
C GLU A 73 26.34 -38.35 3.97
N SER A 74 25.44 -39.32 3.80
CA SER A 74 24.40 -39.63 4.79
C SER A 74 24.99 -40.07 6.13
N ARG A 75 26.08 -40.86 6.13
CA ARG A 75 26.84 -41.19 7.35
C ARG A 75 27.45 -39.96 8.00
N ARG A 76 28.00 -39.03 7.20
CA ARG A 76 28.57 -37.77 7.71
C ARG A 76 27.52 -36.94 8.43
N LEU A 77 26.32 -36.82 7.87
CA LEU A 77 25.19 -36.13 8.50
C LEU A 77 24.80 -36.77 9.84
N VAL A 78 24.69 -38.10 9.88
CA VAL A 78 24.40 -38.82 11.13
C VAL A 78 25.48 -38.58 12.20
N ASN A 79 26.76 -38.56 11.81
CA ASN A 79 27.86 -38.25 12.72
C ASN A 79 27.82 -36.80 13.24
N GLN A 80 27.28 -35.87 12.45
CA GLN A 80 27.02 -34.49 12.84
C GLN A 80 25.72 -34.33 13.64
N ARG A 81 25.08 -35.43 14.05
CA ARG A 81 23.78 -35.48 14.74
C ARG A 81 22.61 -34.91 13.93
N ILE A 82 22.71 -34.89 12.61
CA ILE A 82 21.63 -34.50 11.68
C ILE A 82 20.95 -35.77 11.16
N ASP A 83 19.62 -35.82 11.20
CA ASP A 83 18.83 -36.91 10.60
C ASP A 83 18.69 -36.67 9.08
N PRO A 84 19.29 -37.50 8.20
CA PRO A 84 19.28 -37.27 6.76
C PRO A 84 17.89 -37.26 6.13
N LEU A 85 16.93 -37.99 6.73
CA LEU A 85 15.57 -38.08 6.19
C LEU A 85 14.75 -36.83 6.57
N GLU A 86 14.96 -36.28 7.77
CA GLU A 86 14.36 -35.00 8.15
C GLU A 86 15.01 -33.82 7.41
N GLN A 87 16.34 -33.84 7.19
CA GLN A 87 17.01 -32.82 6.38
C GLN A 87 16.44 -32.80 4.96
N ARG A 88 16.33 -33.97 4.30
CA ARG A 88 15.76 -34.06 2.95
C ARG A 88 14.31 -33.59 2.89
N ARG A 89 13.51 -33.89 3.93
CA ARG A 89 12.14 -33.38 4.06
C ARG A 89 12.08 -31.87 4.24
N SER A 90 12.99 -31.29 5.03
CA SER A 90 13.13 -29.84 5.18
C SER A 90 13.52 -29.20 3.86
N ASP A 91 14.56 -29.70 3.21
CA ASP A 91 15.02 -29.19 1.91
C ASP A 91 13.92 -29.29 0.83
N ASP A 92 13.13 -30.37 0.83
CA ASP A 92 11.97 -30.55 -0.07
C ASP A 92 10.80 -29.62 0.31
N ALA A 93 10.58 -29.36 1.60
CA ALA A 93 9.56 -28.41 2.08
C ALA A 93 9.94 -26.97 1.76
N ASP A 94 11.21 -26.60 1.95
CA ASP A 94 11.78 -25.29 1.63
C ASP A 94 11.75 -25.05 0.12
N ARG A 95 12.13 -26.06 -0.69
CA ARG A 95 11.96 -26.02 -2.16
C ARG A 95 10.51 -25.85 -2.57
N LYS A 96 9.56 -26.55 -1.94
CA LYS A 96 8.12 -26.40 -2.21
C LYS A 96 7.61 -25.03 -1.76
N HIS A 97 8.10 -24.48 -0.65
CA HIS A 97 7.71 -23.17 -0.16
C HIS A 97 8.21 -22.07 -1.10
N GLU A 98 9.45 -22.16 -1.58
CA GLU A 98 10.04 -21.29 -2.60
C GLU A 98 9.30 -21.35 -3.95
N THR A 99 8.72 -22.49 -4.33
CA THR A 99 8.03 -22.64 -5.63
C THR A 99 6.54 -22.26 -5.61
N THR A 100 5.90 -22.07 -4.45
CA THR A 100 4.42 -22.07 -4.38
C THR A 100 3.81 -20.83 -3.73
N ILE A 101 4.58 -19.90 -3.17
CA ILE A 101 3.99 -18.68 -2.60
C ILE A 101 3.41 -17.79 -3.71
N SER A 102 2.09 -17.58 -3.68
CA SER A 102 1.38 -16.78 -4.68
C SER A 102 1.61 -15.28 -4.46
N LEU A 103 1.46 -14.49 -5.53
CA LEU A 103 1.55 -13.03 -5.45
C LEU A 103 0.60 -12.46 -4.39
N ARG A 104 -0.61 -13.01 -4.27
CA ARG A 104 -1.60 -12.63 -3.27
C ARG A 104 -1.09 -12.84 -1.84
N ALA A 105 -0.51 -14.01 -1.55
CA ALA A 105 0.04 -14.31 -0.21
C ALA A 105 1.20 -13.37 0.15
N VAL A 106 2.09 -13.10 -0.81
CA VAL A 106 3.18 -12.13 -0.63
C VAL A 106 2.63 -10.72 -0.38
N ALA A 107 1.62 -10.31 -1.15
CA ALA A 107 1.01 -8.99 -0.99
C ALA A 107 0.37 -8.80 0.39
N GLN A 108 -0.33 -9.82 0.90
CA GLN A 108 -0.87 -9.80 2.26
C GLN A 108 0.23 -9.67 3.31
N SER A 109 1.30 -10.45 3.18
CA SER A 109 2.47 -10.38 4.08
C SER A 109 3.14 -9.01 4.05
N TYR A 110 3.30 -8.43 2.85
CA TYR A 110 3.83 -7.08 2.68
C TYR A 110 2.94 -6.04 3.37
N ILE A 111 1.62 -6.09 3.14
CA ILE A 111 0.66 -5.14 3.74
C ILE A 111 0.75 -5.19 5.27
N GLU A 112 0.75 -6.38 5.87
CA GLU A 112 0.84 -6.50 7.33
C GLU A 112 2.18 -6.00 7.87
N SER A 113 3.29 -6.29 7.18
CA SER A 113 4.62 -5.81 7.59
C SER A 113 4.76 -4.28 7.54
N GLN A 114 4.08 -3.61 6.60
CA GLN A 114 4.20 -2.16 6.39
C GLN A 114 3.14 -1.35 7.13
N LYS A 115 2.06 -1.99 7.55
CA LYS A 115 0.92 -1.36 8.24
C LYS A 115 1.32 -0.48 9.43
N PRO A 116 2.27 -0.85 10.30
CA PRO A 116 2.71 0.04 11.40
C PRO A 116 3.35 1.34 10.94
N GLY A 117 3.94 1.37 9.73
CA GLY A 117 4.57 2.56 9.15
C GLY A 117 3.60 3.51 8.44
N TRP A 118 2.33 3.13 8.25
CA TRP A 118 1.36 3.96 7.55
C TRP A 118 0.64 4.93 8.48
N ARG A 119 0.61 6.21 8.08
CA ARG A 119 -0.09 7.26 8.80
C ARG A 119 -1.62 7.14 8.72
N ASP A 120 -2.15 6.67 7.60
CA ASP A 120 -3.60 6.47 7.42
C ASP A 120 -3.98 5.04 7.82
N PRO A 121 -4.81 4.82 8.85
CA PRO A 121 -5.29 3.50 9.25
C PRO A 121 -6.02 2.74 8.12
N ARG A 122 -6.57 3.46 7.13
CA ARG A 122 -7.27 2.87 5.98
C ARG A 122 -6.32 2.45 4.86
N ALA A 123 -5.04 2.80 4.93
CA ALA A 123 -4.07 2.49 3.88
C ALA A 123 -4.08 0.99 3.53
N ALA A 124 -4.11 0.12 4.54
CA ALA A 124 -4.19 -1.33 4.35
C ALA A 124 -5.40 -1.74 3.50
N SER A 125 -6.60 -1.28 3.88
CA SER A 125 -7.83 -1.58 3.13
C SER A 125 -7.76 -1.04 1.70
N VAL A 126 -7.25 0.19 1.50
CA VAL A 126 -7.11 0.78 0.16
C VAL A 126 -6.14 -0.01 -0.72
N TRP A 127 -5.05 -0.53 -0.15
CA TRP A 127 -4.14 -1.43 -0.85
C TRP A 127 -4.82 -2.73 -1.22
N THR A 128 -5.42 -3.43 -0.24
CA THR A 128 -6.11 -4.70 -0.44
C THR A 128 -7.18 -4.60 -1.53
N SER A 129 -8.11 -3.65 -1.43
CA SER A 129 -9.20 -3.50 -2.40
C SER A 129 -8.69 -3.19 -3.81
N SER A 130 -7.61 -2.42 -3.94
CA SER A 130 -7.03 -2.13 -5.26
C SER A 130 -6.38 -3.36 -5.90
N LEU A 131 -5.74 -4.21 -5.10
CA LEU A 131 -5.10 -5.42 -5.60
C LEU A 131 -6.17 -6.46 -5.96
N GLU A 132 -7.22 -6.58 -5.15
CA GLU A 132 -8.40 -7.40 -5.43
C GLU A 132 -9.10 -7.00 -6.72
N GLN A 133 -9.23 -5.70 -6.96
CA GLN A 133 -9.93 -5.19 -8.13
C GLN A 133 -9.13 -5.33 -9.42
N TYR A 134 -7.82 -5.06 -9.38
CA TYR A 134 -7.02 -4.90 -10.60
C TYR A 134 -5.95 -5.97 -10.82
N VAL A 135 -5.38 -6.56 -9.77
CA VAL A 135 -4.20 -7.43 -9.89
C VAL A 135 -4.55 -8.90 -9.74
N TYR A 136 -5.29 -9.24 -8.67
CA TYR A 136 -5.60 -10.62 -8.33
C TYR A 136 -6.42 -11.36 -9.40
N PRO A 137 -7.36 -10.74 -10.14
CA PRO A 137 -8.09 -11.41 -11.21
C PRO A 137 -7.18 -11.94 -12.32
N THR A 138 -6.01 -11.32 -12.53
CA THR A 138 -5.10 -11.68 -13.62
C THR A 138 -3.97 -12.60 -13.14
N CYS A 139 -3.28 -12.24 -12.05
CA CYS A 139 -2.06 -12.94 -11.63
C CYS A 139 -1.95 -13.18 -10.11
N GLY A 140 -3.05 -13.05 -9.36
CA GLY A 140 -3.01 -13.16 -7.89
C GLY A 140 -2.56 -14.51 -7.36
N GLU A 141 -2.99 -15.60 -7.99
CA GLU A 141 -2.66 -16.97 -7.56
C GLU A 141 -1.37 -17.50 -8.21
N LYS A 142 -0.79 -16.77 -9.18
CA LYS A 142 0.45 -17.18 -9.82
C LYS A 142 1.60 -17.10 -8.81
N PRO A 143 2.51 -18.10 -8.75
CA PRO A 143 3.69 -18.03 -7.90
C PRO A 143 4.50 -16.77 -8.16
N VAL A 144 4.93 -16.07 -7.10
CA VAL A 144 5.60 -14.76 -7.21
C VAL A 144 6.88 -14.81 -8.05
N LYS A 145 7.56 -15.95 -8.03
CA LYS A 145 8.76 -16.23 -8.83
C LYS A 145 8.48 -16.28 -10.34
N LEU A 146 7.26 -16.64 -10.74
CA LEU A 146 6.84 -16.77 -12.13
C LEU A 146 6.17 -15.51 -12.69
N ILE A 147 5.97 -14.46 -11.87
CA ILE A 147 5.42 -13.20 -12.34
C ILE A 147 6.39 -12.57 -13.35
N ASP A 148 5.92 -12.25 -14.54
CA ASP A 148 6.72 -11.68 -15.62
C ASP A 148 6.13 -10.35 -16.12
N THR A 149 6.76 -9.76 -17.13
CA THR A 149 6.32 -8.47 -17.69
C THR A 149 4.96 -8.57 -18.37
N ALA A 150 4.64 -9.71 -19.00
CA ALA A 150 3.38 -9.90 -19.69
C ALA A 150 2.20 -9.92 -18.71
N ASP A 151 2.38 -10.50 -17.52
CA ASP A 151 1.38 -10.43 -16.44
C ASP A 151 1.09 -8.97 -16.02
N ILE A 152 2.15 -8.17 -15.84
CA ILE A 152 2.03 -6.76 -15.44
C ILE A 152 1.36 -5.94 -16.54
N GLU A 153 1.72 -6.17 -17.80
CA GLU A 153 1.07 -5.52 -18.93
C GLU A 153 -0.42 -5.88 -19.03
N ALA A 154 -0.78 -7.15 -18.81
CA ALA A 154 -2.17 -7.60 -18.83
C ALA A 154 -3.01 -6.91 -17.74
N VAL A 155 -2.42 -6.64 -16.58
CA VAL A 155 -3.05 -5.85 -15.50
C VAL A 155 -3.20 -4.38 -15.87
N LEU A 156 -2.16 -3.77 -16.47
CA LEU A 156 -2.10 -2.32 -16.64
C LEU A 156 -2.76 -1.81 -17.92
N LYS A 157 -2.62 -2.52 -19.05
CA LYS A 157 -3.14 -2.07 -20.36
C LYS A 157 -4.63 -1.69 -20.33
N PRO A 158 -5.54 -2.47 -19.72
CA PRO A 158 -6.97 -2.13 -19.70
C PRO A 158 -7.29 -0.81 -18.99
N ILE A 159 -6.45 -0.39 -18.05
CA ILE A 159 -6.68 0.81 -17.23
C ILE A 159 -5.71 1.96 -17.55
N TRP A 160 -4.72 1.75 -18.42
CA TRP A 160 -3.63 2.70 -18.64
C TRP A 160 -4.09 4.02 -19.27
N THR A 161 -4.99 3.93 -20.25
CA THR A 161 -5.52 5.09 -20.99
C THR A 161 -6.76 5.69 -20.33
N GLU A 162 -7.64 4.86 -19.78
CA GLU A 162 -8.89 5.32 -19.16
C GLU A 162 -8.72 5.82 -17.72
N LYS A 163 -7.85 5.16 -16.95
CA LYS A 163 -7.67 5.38 -15.50
C LYS A 163 -6.18 5.46 -15.14
N THR A 164 -5.44 6.30 -15.86
CA THR A 164 -3.97 6.39 -15.81
C THR A 164 -3.41 6.59 -14.40
N GLU A 165 -4.04 7.39 -13.54
CA GLU A 165 -3.59 7.57 -12.16
C GLU A 165 -3.74 6.29 -11.34
N THR A 166 -4.89 5.61 -11.46
CA THR A 166 -5.13 4.31 -10.82
C THR A 166 -4.11 3.28 -11.31
N ALA A 167 -3.87 3.21 -12.62
CA ALA A 167 -2.90 2.31 -13.22
C ALA A 167 -1.47 2.57 -12.69
N THR A 168 -1.07 3.83 -12.61
CA THR A 168 0.23 4.24 -12.06
C THR A 168 0.38 3.83 -10.60
N ARG A 169 -0.67 4.01 -9.78
CA ARG A 169 -0.69 3.58 -8.37
C ARG A 169 -0.63 2.06 -8.24
N VAL A 170 -1.44 1.33 -9.00
CA VAL A 170 -1.45 -0.15 -9.00
C VAL A 170 -0.08 -0.70 -9.37
N ARG A 171 0.54 -0.21 -10.46
CA ARG A 171 1.91 -0.59 -10.86
C ARG A 171 2.90 -0.37 -9.73
N GLY A 172 2.89 0.82 -9.10
CA GLY A 172 3.79 1.13 -7.99
C GLY A 172 3.55 0.30 -6.72
N ARG A 173 2.35 -0.28 -6.54
CA ARG A 173 2.07 -1.25 -5.47
C ARG A 173 2.68 -2.61 -5.80
N VAL A 174 2.46 -3.10 -7.02
CA VAL A 174 3.01 -4.38 -7.47
C VAL A 174 4.54 -4.36 -7.48
N GLU A 175 5.14 -3.25 -7.92
CA GLU A 175 6.60 -3.03 -7.85
C GLU A 175 7.14 -3.24 -6.43
N ARG A 176 6.53 -2.62 -5.42
CA ARG A 176 6.93 -2.77 -4.00
C ARG A 176 6.75 -4.18 -3.47
N ILE A 177 5.67 -4.86 -3.86
CA ILE A 177 5.39 -6.25 -3.46
C ILE A 177 6.46 -7.19 -4.04
N LEU A 178 6.84 -6.99 -5.30
CA LEU A 178 7.87 -7.81 -5.97
C LEU A 178 9.28 -7.51 -5.43
N ASP A 179 9.57 -6.26 -5.07
CA ASP A 179 10.82 -5.91 -4.38
C ASP A 179 10.88 -6.53 -2.97
N TYR A 180 9.77 -6.54 -2.24
CA TYR A 180 9.66 -7.25 -0.97
C TYR A 180 9.88 -8.76 -1.13
N ALA A 181 9.26 -9.38 -2.14
CA ALA A 181 9.48 -10.79 -2.46
C ALA A 181 10.96 -11.09 -2.75
N ARG A 182 11.64 -10.20 -3.46
CA ARG A 182 13.08 -10.32 -3.74
C ARG A 182 13.91 -10.19 -2.46
N ALA A 183 13.58 -9.25 -1.57
CA ALA A 183 14.28 -9.08 -0.29
C ALA A 183 14.13 -10.31 0.63
N GLN A 184 12.99 -11.01 0.55
CA GLN A 184 12.74 -12.27 1.27
C GLN A 184 13.35 -13.51 0.59
N GLY A 185 14.01 -13.36 -0.57
CA GLY A 185 14.57 -14.48 -1.33
C GLY A 185 13.54 -15.31 -2.12
N TRP A 186 12.25 -14.96 -2.08
CA TRP A 186 11.18 -15.69 -2.80
C TRP A 186 11.16 -15.45 -4.31
N ARG A 187 11.93 -14.48 -4.79
CA ARG A 187 12.10 -14.18 -6.21
C ARG A 187 13.53 -13.73 -6.51
N THR A 188 13.99 -14.05 -7.71
CA THR A 188 15.25 -13.58 -8.30
C THR A 188 15.01 -12.77 -9.57
N GLY A 189 16.04 -12.06 -10.05
CA GLY A 189 15.99 -11.31 -11.30
C GLY A 189 15.45 -9.89 -11.18
N GLU A 190 15.19 -9.26 -12.32
CA GLU A 190 14.65 -7.90 -12.39
C GLU A 190 13.15 -7.87 -12.02
N ASN A 191 12.71 -6.70 -11.57
CA ASN A 191 11.31 -6.47 -11.20
C ASN A 191 10.51 -6.08 -12.45
N PRO A 192 9.57 -6.91 -12.92
CA PRO A 192 8.80 -6.66 -14.14
C PRO A 192 7.84 -5.46 -14.01
N ALA A 193 7.53 -5.03 -12.78
CA ALA A 193 6.74 -3.84 -12.52
C ALA A 193 7.58 -2.57 -12.39
N ARG A 194 8.90 -2.64 -12.59
CA ARG A 194 9.78 -1.46 -12.56
C ARG A 194 9.39 -0.48 -13.65
N TRP A 195 9.31 0.80 -13.29
CA TRP A 195 9.02 1.83 -14.29
C TRP A 195 10.27 2.22 -15.09
N LYS A 196 11.25 2.83 -14.41
CA LYS A 196 12.44 3.40 -15.06
C LYS A 196 13.30 2.28 -15.65
N GLY A 197 13.51 2.33 -16.96
CA GLY A 197 14.36 1.37 -17.67
C GLY A 197 13.66 0.05 -17.99
N HIS A 198 12.36 -0.08 -17.73
CA HIS A 198 11.59 -1.29 -18.06
C HIS A 198 10.23 -0.91 -18.66
N LEU A 199 9.17 -0.79 -17.85
CA LEU A 199 7.82 -0.47 -18.37
C LEU A 199 7.76 0.88 -19.12
N SER A 200 8.67 1.83 -18.85
CA SER A 200 8.75 3.09 -19.60
C SER A 200 9.11 2.92 -21.09
N ALA A 201 9.67 1.77 -21.48
CA ALA A 201 9.97 1.44 -22.88
C ALA A 201 8.78 0.78 -23.60
N ILE A 202 7.79 0.29 -22.84
CA ILE A 202 6.65 -0.48 -23.35
C ILE A 202 5.37 0.35 -23.32
N LEU A 203 5.15 1.08 -22.22
CA LEU A 203 3.96 1.88 -22.00
C LEU A 203 4.26 3.36 -22.20
N ALA A 204 3.35 4.06 -22.88
CA ALA A 204 3.46 5.50 -23.04
C ALA A 204 3.51 6.21 -21.67
N PRO A 205 4.34 7.25 -21.51
CA PRO A 205 4.50 7.96 -20.25
C PRO A 205 3.14 8.45 -19.71
N PRO A 206 2.84 8.24 -18.41
CA PRO A 206 1.58 8.67 -17.82
C PRO A 206 1.25 10.12 -18.13
N SER A 207 2.23 11.03 -18.07
CA SER A 207 2.04 12.47 -18.36
C SER A 207 1.56 12.78 -19.78
N LYS A 208 1.78 11.90 -20.76
CA LYS A 208 1.32 12.06 -22.14
C LYS A 208 -0.03 11.40 -22.41
N VAL A 209 -0.42 10.45 -21.57
CA VAL A 209 -1.66 9.68 -21.69
C VAL A 209 -2.76 10.24 -20.79
N MET A 210 -2.36 10.79 -19.63
CA MET A 210 -3.27 11.49 -18.74
C MET A 210 -3.85 12.68 -19.49
N LYS A 211 -5.16 12.66 -19.71
CA LYS A 211 -5.91 13.90 -19.89
C LYS A 211 -5.82 14.63 -18.57
N SER A 212 -4.87 15.57 -18.44
CA SER A 212 -4.76 16.42 -17.27
C SER A 212 -5.99 17.32 -17.22
N GLY A 213 -7.04 16.87 -16.55
CA GLY A 213 -8.05 17.77 -16.04
C GLY A 213 -7.51 18.37 -14.75
N HIS A 214 -7.33 19.69 -14.69
CA HIS A 214 -7.41 20.34 -13.39
C HIS A 214 -8.77 19.97 -12.79
N PHE A 215 -8.81 19.62 -11.50
CA PHE A 215 -10.09 19.36 -10.85
C PHE A 215 -11.00 20.55 -11.14
N ALA A 216 -12.15 20.30 -11.78
CA ALA A 216 -13.02 21.39 -12.13
C ALA A 216 -13.42 22.12 -10.84
N ALA A 217 -13.20 23.43 -10.88
CA ALA A 217 -13.41 24.36 -9.80
C ALA A 217 -14.59 25.24 -10.18
N VAL A 218 -15.28 25.78 -9.18
CA VAL A 218 -16.24 26.86 -9.41
C VAL A 218 -15.41 28.06 -9.90
N ASP A 219 -15.83 28.74 -10.97
CA ASP A 219 -15.18 29.99 -11.37
C ASP A 219 -15.25 30.97 -10.20
N ARG A 220 -14.18 31.73 -9.95
CA ARG A 220 -14.18 32.73 -8.89
C ARG A 220 -15.32 33.73 -9.04
N LYS A 221 -15.83 33.99 -10.25
CA LYS A 221 -16.94 34.91 -10.51
C LYS A 221 -18.29 34.34 -10.03
N ASP A 222 -18.46 33.02 -10.12
CA ASP A 222 -19.71 32.36 -9.76
C ASP A 222 -19.78 31.94 -8.28
N ILE A 223 -18.67 32.09 -7.54
CA ILE A 223 -18.57 31.55 -6.18
C ILE A 223 -19.59 32.16 -5.21
N SER A 224 -19.97 33.43 -5.38
CA SER A 224 -20.96 34.08 -4.52
C SER A 224 -22.36 33.47 -4.70
N HIS A 225 -22.75 33.14 -5.93
CA HIS A 225 -23.99 32.40 -6.19
C HIS A 225 -24.00 31.02 -5.54
N VAL A 226 -22.88 30.28 -5.63
CA VAL A 226 -22.76 28.96 -4.99
C VAL A 226 -22.82 29.09 -3.47
N MET A 227 -22.13 30.07 -2.90
CA MET A 227 -22.13 30.33 -1.44
C MET A 227 -23.51 30.72 -0.93
N ALA A 228 -24.27 31.50 -1.71
CA ALA A 228 -25.66 31.85 -1.42
C ALA A 228 -26.57 30.61 -1.43
N ALA A 229 -26.51 29.79 -2.49
CA ALA A 229 -27.28 28.54 -2.57
C ALA A 229 -26.93 27.56 -1.44
N LEU A 230 -25.67 27.49 -1.01
CA LEU A 230 -25.27 26.70 0.16
C LEU A 230 -25.85 27.25 1.46
N ALA A 231 -26.02 28.57 1.58
CA ALA A 231 -26.56 29.21 2.79
C ALA A 231 -28.07 28.96 2.97
N GLU A 232 -28.81 28.72 1.89
CA GLU A 232 -30.23 28.33 1.95
C GLU A 232 -30.44 26.93 2.56
N SER A 233 -29.43 26.07 2.50
CA SER A 233 -29.51 24.71 3.01
C SER A 233 -29.34 24.63 4.53
N GLN A 234 -30.27 23.96 5.20
CA GLN A 234 -30.16 23.65 6.63
C GLN A 234 -29.22 22.46 6.93
N GLY A 235 -28.70 21.79 5.89
CA GLY A 235 -27.88 20.59 6.05
C GLY A 235 -26.46 20.89 6.57
N VAL A 236 -25.98 20.07 7.51
CA VAL A 236 -24.60 20.19 8.06
C VAL A 236 -23.53 20.09 6.97
N ALA A 237 -23.78 19.31 5.91
CA ALA A 237 -22.87 19.20 4.77
C ALA A 237 -22.71 20.53 4.02
N ALA A 238 -23.77 21.31 3.83
CA ALA A 238 -23.69 22.61 3.16
C ALA A 238 -22.91 23.62 4.00
N LYS A 239 -23.16 23.64 5.31
CA LYS A 239 -22.39 24.44 6.28
C LYS A 239 -20.90 24.06 6.27
N ALA A 240 -20.58 22.77 6.21
CA ALA A 240 -19.19 22.30 6.09
C ALA A 240 -18.53 22.74 4.77
N VAL A 241 -19.26 22.75 3.64
CA VAL A 241 -18.75 23.26 2.36
C VAL A 241 -18.51 24.78 2.42
N ARG A 242 -19.44 25.56 3.00
CA ARG A 242 -19.25 27.01 3.23
C ARG A 242 -17.98 27.26 4.05
N PHE A 243 -17.82 26.54 5.16
CA PHE A 243 -16.62 26.66 5.99
C PHE A 243 -15.34 26.26 5.25
N THR A 244 -15.39 25.20 4.43
CA THR A 244 -14.27 24.77 3.58
C THR A 244 -13.86 25.86 2.59
N CYS A 245 -14.84 26.52 1.95
CA CYS A 245 -14.60 27.63 1.03
C CYS A 245 -13.97 28.82 1.78
N LEU A 246 -14.61 29.28 2.87
CA LEU A 246 -14.21 30.47 3.61
C LEU A 246 -12.86 30.35 4.33
N THR A 247 -12.41 29.14 4.62
CA THR A 247 -11.11 28.87 5.26
C THR A 247 -10.03 28.43 4.29
N ALA A 248 -10.41 28.13 3.04
CA ALA A 248 -9.57 27.46 2.05
C ALA A 248 -8.91 26.16 2.57
N ALA A 249 -9.41 25.55 3.65
CA ALA A 249 -8.86 24.32 4.22
C ALA A 249 -9.21 23.08 3.37
N ARG A 250 -8.56 21.95 3.63
CA ARG A 250 -8.93 20.69 2.94
C ARG A 250 -10.22 20.14 3.54
N SER A 251 -11.05 19.49 2.72
CA SER A 251 -12.31 18.89 3.19
C SER A 251 -12.09 17.90 4.34
N GLY A 252 -11.00 17.11 4.33
CA GLY A 252 -10.66 16.21 5.43
C GLY A 252 -10.29 16.93 6.74
N GLU A 253 -9.72 18.13 6.64
CA GLU A 253 -9.43 19.00 7.80
C GLU A 253 -10.76 19.53 8.37
N VAL A 254 -11.67 20.01 7.52
CA VAL A 254 -12.97 20.54 7.96
C VAL A 254 -13.87 19.45 8.56
N ARG A 255 -14.01 18.30 7.88
CA ARG A 255 -14.91 17.22 8.32
C ARG A 255 -14.55 16.64 9.69
N ASN A 256 -13.27 16.66 10.04
CA ASN A 256 -12.79 16.11 11.31
C ASN A 256 -12.45 17.21 12.34
N ALA A 257 -12.74 18.49 12.04
CA ALA A 257 -12.53 19.58 12.99
C ALA A 257 -13.31 19.35 14.29
N THR A 258 -12.66 19.59 15.43
CA THR A 258 -13.27 19.53 16.75
C THR A 258 -13.32 20.92 17.37
N TRP A 259 -14.28 21.15 18.28
CA TRP A 259 -14.43 22.45 18.93
C TRP A 259 -13.19 22.86 19.75
N SER A 260 -12.44 21.90 20.28
CA SER A 260 -11.16 22.13 20.95
C SER A 260 -10.09 22.78 20.06
N GLU A 261 -10.23 22.73 18.74
CA GLU A 261 -9.32 23.38 17.79
C GLU A 261 -9.73 24.83 17.48
N ILE A 262 -10.92 25.25 17.89
CA ILE A 262 -11.52 26.55 17.55
C ILE A 262 -11.45 27.48 18.74
N ASP A 263 -10.72 28.59 18.58
CA ASP A 263 -10.79 29.74 19.47
C ASP A 263 -11.64 30.83 18.81
N LEU A 264 -12.90 30.95 19.22
CA LEU A 264 -13.83 31.96 18.71
C LEU A 264 -13.47 33.38 19.18
N ASN A 265 -12.82 33.52 20.34
CA ASN A 265 -12.43 34.82 20.88
C ASN A 265 -11.23 35.38 20.09
N ALA A 266 -10.21 34.55 19.86
CA ALA A 266 -9.06 34.92 19.03
C ALA A 266 -9.37 34.86 17.52
N ARG A 267 -10.51 34.27 17.15
CA ARG A 267 -10.93 34.00 15.77
C ARG A 267 -9.89 33.19 15.01
N VAL A 268 -9.46 32.08 15.60
CA VAL A 268 -8.43 31.19 15.06
C VAL A 268 -8.90 29.75 15.12
N TRP A 269 -8.71 29.02 14.02
CA TRP A 269 -8.78 27.56 14.02
C TRP A 269 -7.37 26.98 13.92
N THR A 270 -6.94 26.24 14.94
CA THR A 270 -5.59 25.64 15.01
C THR A 270 -5.67 24.15 14.71
N ILE A 271 -5.23 23.76 13.52
CA ILE A 271 -5.19 22.36 13.09
C ILE A 271 -3.87 21.73 13.55
N PRO A 272 -3.90 20.70 14.41
CA PRO A 272 -2.69 20.13 14.98
C PRO A 272 -1.87 19.36 13.94
N ALA A 273 -0.56 19.30 14.14
CA ALA A 273 0.40 18.69 13.22
C ALA A 273 0.04 17.26 12.78
N HIS A 274 -0.49 16.44 13.68
CA HIS A 274 -0.85 15.05 13.39
C HIS A 274 -2.03 14.90 12.42
N ARG A 275 -2.86 15.94 12.25
CA ARG A 275 -3.95 15.99 11.26
C ARG A 275 -3.53 16.61 9.93
N MET A 276 -2.39 17.31 9.91
CA MET A 276 -1.91 18.00 8.73
C MET A 276 -1.10 17.06 7.84
N LYS A 277 -1.36 17.11 6.53
CA LYS A 277 -0.64 16.31 5.52
C LYS A 277 0.88 16.49 5.60
N MET A 278 1.33 17.71 5.92
CA MET A 278 2.74 18.09 6.01
C MET A 278 3.34 17.88 7.41
N GLY A 279 2.56 17.44 8.40
CA GLY A 279 3.08 17.17 9.75
C GLY A 279 3.47 18.43 10.54
N LYS A 280 3.00 19.62 10.13
CA LYS A 280 3.20 20.89 10.83
C LYS A 280 1.84 21.47 11.19
N GLU A 281 1.71 22.01 12.39
CA GLU A 281 0.52 22.73 12.85
C GLU A 281 0.17 23.86 11.88
N HIS A 282 -1.13 24.09 11.66
CA HIS A 282 -1.63 25.15 10.80
C HIS A 282 -2.68 26.00 11.51
N ARG A 283 -2.40 27.29 11.66
CA ARG A 283 -3.34 28.26 12.21
C ARG A 283 -4.10 28.91 11.07
N VAL A 284 -5.42 28.85 11.08
CA VAL A 284 -6.32 29.41 10.08
C VAL A 284 -7.05 30.60 10.68
N PRO A 285 -6.87 31.83 10.16
CA PRO A 285 -7.67 32.98 10.57
C PRO A 285 -9.14 32.78 10.19
N LEU A 286 -10.06 33.07 11.12
CA LEU A 286 -11.50 32.96 10.89
C LEU A 286 -12.08 34.34 10.54
N SER A 287 -12.63 34.47 9.34
CA SER A 287 -13.39 35.64 8.89
C SER A 287 -14.79 35.67 9.53
N ASP A 288 -15.50 36.79 9.42
CA ASP A 288 -16.85 36.91 9.98
C ASP A 288 -17.83 35.86 9.43
N GLY A 289 -17.78 35.55 8.12
CA GLY A 289 -18.59 34.49 7.55
C GLY A 289 -18.21 33.10 8.07
N ALA A 290 -16.91 32.83 8.31
CA ALA A 290 -16.49 31.56 8.89
C ALA A 290 -16.98 31.42 10.34
N VAL A 291 -16.92 32.50 11.12
CA VAL A 291 -17.47 32.56 12.48
C VAL A 291 -18.98 32.37 12.48
N ALA A 292 -19.71 33.00 11.54
CA ALA A 292 -21.15 32.83 11.40
C ALA A 292 -21.54 31.36 11.15
N VAL A 293 -20.82 30.68 10.26
CA VAL A 293 -21.03 29.23 10.01
C VAL A 293 -20.77 28.41 11.28
N LEU A 294 -19.74 28.74 12.06
CA LEU A 294 -19.47 28.06 13.34
C LEU A 294 -20.63 28.27 14.33
N GLN A 295 -21.14 29.49 14.44
CA GLN A 295 -22.30 29.78 15.29
C GLN A 295 -23.55 29.00 14.86
N GLU A 296 -23.79 28.83 13.55
CA GLU A 296 -24.91 28.01 13.03
C GLU A 296 -24.82 26.52 13.38
N VAL A 297 -23.61 25.99 13.60
CA VAL A 297 -23.38 24.57 13.95
C VAL A 297 -23.12 24.34 15.43
N MET A 298 -22.89 25.40 16.22
CA MET A 298 -22.70 25.31 17.67
C MET A 298 -23.82 24.53 18.39
N PRO A 299 -25.12 24.67 18.05
CA PRO A 299 -26.18 23.89 18.69
C PRO A 299 -26.08 22.37 18.46
N LEU A 300 -25.28 21.92 17.49
CA LEU A 300 -25.06 20.51 17.17
C LEU A 300 -23.92 19.87 17.98
N ARG A 301 -23.24 20.65 18.82
CA ARG A 301 -22.09 20.22 19.61
C ARG A 301 -22.48 19.09 20.59
N ASP A 302 -21.71 18.00 20.57
CA ASP A 302 -21.83 16.88 21.51
C ASP A 302 -20.44 16.50 22.04
N GLU A 303 -20.08 17.03 23.21
CA GLU A 303 -18.80 16.78 23.89
C GLU A 303 -18.61 15.28 24.21
N ARG A 304 -19.70 14.52 24.34
CA ARG A 304 -19.66 13.08 24.64
C ARG A 304 -19.48 12.23 23.37
N ALA A 305 -19.51 12.84 22.20
CA ALA A 305 -19.40 12.17 20.91
C ALA A 305 -18.30 12.77 20.02
N GLY A 306 -17.11 12.95 20.59
CA GLY A 306 -15.91 13.38 19.86
C GLY A 306 -15.86 14.88 19.53
N ASP A 307 -16.85 15.66 19.96
CA ASP A 307 -16.86 17.12 19.92
C ASP A 307 -16.61 17.73 18.52
N LEU A 308 -17.16 17.08 17.50
CA LEU A 308 -17.01 17.47 16.09
C LEU A 308 -17.76 18.79 15.80
N VAL A 309 -17.12 19.69 15.06
CA VAL A 309 -17.74 20.93 14.55
C VAL A 309 -18.83 20.63 13.52
N PHE A 310 -18.58 19.64 12.65
CA PHE A 310 -19.52 19.21 11.60
C PHE A 310 -19.87 17.71 11.77
N PRO A 311 -20.78 17.37 12.69
CA PRO A 311 -21.14 15.98 12.94
C PRO A 311 -21.85 15.34 11.74
N GLY A 312 -21.56 14.06 11.49
CA GLY A 312 -22.28 13.25 10.50
C GLY A 312 -23.55 12.63 11.08
N GLN A 313 -24.32 11.93 10.23
CA GLN A 313 -25.55 11.25 10.65
C GLN A 313 -25.32 10.18 11.72
N LYS A 314 -24.17 9.48 11.67
CA LYS A 314 -23.78 8.54 12.71
C LYS A 314 -23.12 9.30 13.85
N ARG A 315 -23.70 9.24 15.05
CA ARG A 315 -23.18 9.88 16.26
C ARG A 315 -21.69 9.56 16.47
N GLY A 316 -20.90 10.60 16.75
CA GLY A 316 -19.44 10.48 16.95
C GLY A 316 -18.64 10.19 15.68
N LYS A 317 -19.26 10.29 14.50
CA LYS A 317 -18.56 10.16 13.21
C LYS A 317 -18.69 11.45 12.41
N PRO A 318 -17.62 11.84 11.67
CA PRO A 318 -17.65 13.00 10.81
C PRO A 318 -18.54 12.77 9.59
N LEU A 319 -18.84 13.84 8.87
CA LEU A 319 -19.40 13.76 7.51
C LEU A 319 -18.49 12.94 6.58
N SER A 320 -19.08 12.29 5.58
CA SER A 320 -18.33 11.63 4.50
C SER A 320 -17.90 12.65 3.43
N ASP A 321 -16.85 12.34 2.66
CA ASP A 321 -16.47 13.19 1.51
C ASP A 321 -17.61 13.31 0.50
N VAL A 322 -18.36 12.23 0.28
CA VAL A 322 -19.52 12.18 -0.62
C VAL A 322 -20.62 13.15 -0.19
N ALA A 323 -20.83 13.33 1.13
CA ALA A 323 -21.84 14.26 1.63
C ALA A 323 -21.52 15.71 1.23
N LEU A 324 -20.25 16.13 1.37
CA LEU A 324 -19.82 17.47 0.97
C LEU A 324 -19.88 17.63 -0.56
N SER A 325 -19.45 16.63 -1.33
CA SER A 325 -19.55 16.69 -2.80
C SER A 325 -20.99 16.85 -3.27
N LYS A 326 -21.93 16.08 -2.71
CA LYS A 326 -23.36 16.21 -3.05
C LYS A 326 -23.90 17.60 -2.72
N ALA A 327 -23.57 18.14 -1.55
CA ALA A 327 -24.00 19.49 -1.16
C ALA A 327 -23.47 20.56 -2.12
N LEU A 328 -22.20 20.48 -2.49
CA LEU A 328 -21.60 21.38 -3.47
C LEU A 328 -22.25 21.24 -4.85
N HIS A 329 -22.49 20.01 -5.33
CA HIS A 329 -23.08 19.77 -6.64
C HIS A 329 -24.50 20.32 -6.75
N ILE A 330 -25.28 20.20 -5.69
CA ILE A 330 -26.63 20.79 -5.63
C ILE A 330 -26.53 22.32 -5.71
N ALA A 331 -25.67 22.94 -4.90
CA ALA A 331 -25.52 24.39 -4.88
C ALA A 331 -24.92 24.97 -6.18
N ALA A 332 -23.99 24.24 -6.82
CA ALA A 332 -23.36 24.65 -8.07
C ALA A 332 -24.19 24.30 -9.31
N GLY A 333 -25.26 23.51 -9.18
CA GLY A 333 -26.06 23.03 -10.31
C GLY A 333 -25.33 22.06 -11.26
N THR A 334 -24.12 21.61 -10.92
CA THR A 334 -23.31 20.70 -11.74
C THR A 334 -22.50 19.71 -10.90
N LYS A 335 -22.20 18.54 -11.48
CA LYS A 335 -21.33 17.51 -10.89
C LYS A 335 -19.86 17.68 -11.26
N ASP A 336 -19.55 18.60 -12.16
CA ASP A 336 -18.19 18.78 -12.68
C ASP A 336 -17.27 19.43 -11.65
N VAL A 337 -17.82 20.17 -10.69
CA VAL A 337 -17.03 20.81 -9.63
C VAL A 337 -16.69 19.86 -8.49
N THR A 338 -15.59 20.13 -7.79
CA THR A 338 -15.18 19.35 -6.61
C THR A 338 -14.95 20.24 -5.39
N VAL A 339 -15.13 19.67 -4.19
CA VAL A 339 -14.86 20.38 -2.92
C VAL A 339 -13.38 20.79 -2.82
N HIS A 340 -12.47 19.98 -3.37
CA HIS A 340 -11.06 20.36 -3.46
C HIS A 340 -10.84 21.53 -4.43
N GLY A 341 -11.62 21.60 -5.51
CA GLY A 341 -11.60 22.69 -6.49
C GLY A 341 -11.88 24.07 -5.89
N LEU A 342 -12.62 24.17 -4.77
CA LEU A 342 -12.82 25.44 -4.06
C LEU A 342 -11.50 26.08 -3.61
N ARG A 343 -10.46 25.28 -3.35
CA ARG A 343 -9.12 25.78 -3.03
C ARG A 343 -8.40 26.35 -4.26
N SER A 344 -8.68 25.80 -5.45
CA SER A 344 -8.24 26.39 -6.71
C SER A 344 -8.98 27.71 -6.95
N THR A 345 -10.30 27.76 -6.73
CA THR A 345 -11.08 29.00 -6.82
C THR A 345 -10.50 30.11 -5.93
N PHE A 346 -10.17 29.80 -4.68
CA PHE A 346 -9.48 30.72 -3.76
C PHE A 346 -8.11 31.15 -4.31
N ARG A 347 -7.35 30.21 -4.88
CA ARG A 347 -6.02 30.49 -5.42
C ARG A 347 -6.07 31.41 -6.63
N ASP A 348 -7.02 31.18 -7.52
CA ASP A 348 -7.25 31.97 -8.73
C ASP A 348 -7.77 33.37 -8.37
N TRP A 349 -8.65 33.48 -7.36
CA TRP A 349 -9.04 34.77 -6.79
C TRP A 349 -7.84 35.55 -6.25
N ALA A 350 -6.99 34.91 -5.44
CA ALA A 350 -5.83 35.58 -4.88
C ALA A 350 -4.82 35.99 -5.97
N ALA A 351 -4.64 35.17 -7.01
CA ALA A 351 -3.67 35.43 -8.08
C ALA A 351 -4.14 36.47 -9.10
N GLU A 352 -5.42 36.44 -9.49
CA GLU A 352 -5.95 37.25 -10.59
C GLU A 352 -6.84 38.41 -10.13
N GLY A 353 -7.38 38.33 -8.91
CA GLY A 353 -8.36 39.27 -8.39
C GLY A 353 -7.83 40.21 -7.31
N THR A 354 -6.57 40.07 -6.89
CA THR A 354 -5.98 40.82 -5.77
C THR A 354 -4.49 41.06 -5.95
N ASP A 355 -3.94 41.98 -5.17
CA ASP A 355 -2.49 42.22 -5.07
C ASP A 355 -1.81 41.43 -3.94
N TYR A 356 -2.49 40.43 -3.36
CA TYR A 356 -1.90 39.65 -2.29
C TYR A 356 -0.67 38.85 -2.78
N PRO A 357 0.44 38.84 -2.02
CA PRO A 357 1.61 38.06 -2.40
C PRO A 357 1.28 36.57 -2.49
N SER A 358 1.75 35.93 -3.56
CA SER A 358 1.58 34.48 -3.82
C SER A 358 1.93 33.62 -2.60
N GLU A 359 3.01 33.97 -1.90
CA GLU A 359 3.44 33.28 -0.67
C GLU A 359 2.39 33.25 0.44
N VAL A 360 1.60 34.32 0.60
CA VAL A 360 0.55 34.41 1.62
C VAL A 360 -0.59 33.44 1.28
N ALA A 361 -0.94 33.33 -0.01
CA ALA A 361 -1.96 32.40 -0.50
C ALA A 361 -1.51 30.94 -0.38
N GLU A 362 -0.26 30.62 -0.74
CA GLU A 362 0.31 29.28 -0.57
C GLU A 362 0.35 28.87 0.92
N MET A 363 0.62 29.82 1.81
CA MET A 363 0.60 29.57 3.26
C MET A 363 -0.82 29.41 3.80
N ALA A 364 -1.81 30.17 3.32
CA ALA A 364 -3.21 29.94 3.68
C ALA A 364 -3.67 28.53 3.31
N LEU A 365 -3.21 28.03 2.15
CA LEU A 365 -3.45 26.68 1.66
C LEU A 365 -2.62 25.59 2.37
N ALA A 366 -1.72 25.94 3.28
CA ALA A 366 -0.76 25.01 3.90
C ALA A 366 -0.03 24.15 2.84
N HIS A 367 0.44 24.80 1.77
CA HIS A 367 1.29 24.19 0.77
C HIS A 367 2.76 24.21 1.23
N ALA A 368 3.54 23.24 0.73
CA ALA A 368 4.96 23.19 1.01
C ALA A 368 5.67 24.31 0.23
N ILE A 369 6.56 25.05 0.89
CA ILE A 369 7.45 25.97 0.19
C ILE A 369 8.38 25.12 -0.67
N SER A 370 8.31 25.31 -1.98
CA SER A 370 9.09 24.55 -2.97
C SER A 370 10.59 24.81 -2.85
N ASN A 371 10.99 25.99 -2.38
CA ASN A 371 12.37 26.37 -2.17
C ASN A 371 12.84 26.09 -0.73
N LYS A 372 13.74 25.10 -0.56
CA LYS A 372 14.30 24.71 0.74
C LYS A 372 15.10 25.83 1.42
N VAL A 373 15.70 26.75 0.67
CA VAL A 373 16.45 27.89 1.21
C VAL A 373 15.46 28.88 1.82
N GLU A 374 14.41 29.23 1.09
CA GLU A 374 13.33 30.13 1.55
C GLU A 374 12.59 29.57 2.77
N ALA A 375 12.39 28.25 2.82
CA ALA A 375 11.80 27.56 3.95
C ALA A 375 12.64 27.68 5.24
N ALA A 376 13.97 27.78 5.14
CA ALA A 376 14.87 27.86 6.28
C ALA A 376 14.91 29.27 6.93
N TYR A 377 14.67 30.33 6.15
CA TYR A 377 14.70 31.71 6.65
C TYR A 377 13.34 32.19 7.21
N ARG A 378 12.23 31.51 6.89
CA ARG A 378 10.89 31.92 7.34
C ARG A 378 10.53 31.31 8.70
N ARG A 379 10.65 32.13 9.75
CA ARG A 379 10.28 31.75 11.13
C ARG A 379 8.78 31.94 11.46
N GLY A 380 8.08 32.84 10.77
CA GLY A 380 6.66 33.15 11.01
C GLY A 380 5.68 32.48 10.03
N ASP A 381 4.40 32.45 10.36
CA ASP A 381 3.32 31.88 9.54
C ASP A 381 2.47 32.96 8.80
N LEU A 382 2.97 34.20 8.74
CA LEU A 382 2.32 35.37 8.12
C LEU A 382 0.86 35.57 8.57
N PHE A 383 0.55 35.24 9.83
CA PHE A 383 -0.83 35.13 10.31
C PHE A 383 -1.70 36.38 10.05
N GLU A 384 -1.22 37.57 10.41
CA GLU A 384 -2.02 38.80 10.23
C GLU A 384 -2.25 39.15 8.75
N LYS A 385 -1.25 38.95 7.88
CA LYS A 385 -1.45 39.10 6.42
C LYS A 385 -2.47 38.09 5.88
N ARG A 386 -2.46 36.86 6.40
CA ARG A 386 -3.48 35.86 6.07
C ARG A 386 -4.85 36.25 6.61
N ARG A 387 -4.93 36.89 7.78
CA ARG A 387 -6.19 37.36 8.35
C ARG A 387 -6.87 38.37 7.43
N GLU A 388 -6.12 39.36 6.95
CA GLU A 388 -6.59 40.34 5.97
C GLU A 388 -7.04 39.65 4.67
N MET A 389 -6.23 38.73 4.15
CA MET A 389 -6.58 37.92 2.97
C MET A 389 -7.88 37.13 3.15
N MET A 390 -8.07 36.44 4.28
CA MET A 390 -9.29 35.67 4.53
C MET A 390 -10.52 36.56 4.71
N ALA A 391 -10.35 37.79 5.21
CA ALA A 391 -11.43 38.78 5.26
C ALA A 391 -11.81 39.27 3.86
N GLY A 392 -10.83 39.56 3.00
CA GLY A 392 -11.06 39.90 1.60
C GLY A 392 -11.74 38.77 0.82
N TRP A 393 -11.30 37.53 1.05
CA TRP A 393 -11.92 36.35 0.45
C TRP A 393 -13.38 36.18 0.90
N ASN A 394 -13.64 36.37 2.20
CA ASN A 394 -15.00 36.37 2.72
C ASN A 394 -15.90 37.41 2.03
N GLY A 395 -15.39 38.63 1.84
CA GLY A 395 -16.11 39.68 1.10
C GLY A 395 -16.44 39.23 -0.32
N TRP A 396 -15.46 38.69 -1.04
CA TRP A 396 -15.65 38.17 -2.39
C TRP A 396 -16.70 37.06 -2.47
N CYS A 397 -16.70 36.12 -1.52
CA CYS A 397 -17.69 35.04 -1.45
C CYS A 397 -19.13 35.51 -1.17
N GLN A 398 -19.33 36.76 -0.74
CA GLN A 398 -20.63 37.32 -0.39
C GLN A 398 -21.12 38.38 -1.40
N ASP A 399 -20.24 38.81 -2.30
CA ASP A 399 -20.50 39.88 -3.26
C ASP A 399 -21.11 39.30 -4.55
N PHE A 400 -22.39 39.61 -4.80
CA PHE A 400 -23.06 39.26 -6.04
C PHE A 400 -22.67 40.30 -7.10
N ARG A 401 -21.76 39.90 -8.00
CA ARG A 401 -21.22 40.77 -9.06
C ARG A 401 -21.78 40.42 -10.41
#